data_AF-A0A965SXT5-F1
#
_entry.id   AF-A0A965SXT5-F1
#
_cell.length_a   1.000
_cell.length_b   1.000
_cell.length_c   1.000
_cell.angle_alpha   90.00
_cell.angle_beta   90.00
_cell.angle_gamma   90.00
#
_symmetry.space_group_name_H-M   'P 1'
#
loop_
_entity.id
_entity.type
_entity.pdbx_description
1 polymer ?
#
loop_
_entity_poly.entity_id
_entity_poly.type
_entity_poly.pdbx_seq_one_letter_code
_entity_poly.pdbx_strand_id
1 'polypeptide(L)'
;MGYQGINFSGSKEQIKNQFNCTEYELTLSCKIKVDGNEDHVWAIYNESGRMILIKKELGYFNKEQAQQIIERFTLKYGLDHEPTEGQLSAFNAGLRKTKTYLFGKGQVAFQVGRSLNNRNELMLVYYFPEDVGAAFANSIQN
;
A
#
# COMPACT_ATOMS: atom_id res chain seq x y z
N MET A 1 15.75 1.89 -4.89
CA MET A 1 14.35 2.36 -4.89
C MET A 1 13.82 2.26 -3.47
N GLY A 2 12.97 3.18 -3.04
CA GLY A 2 12.49 3.28 -1.67
C GLY A 2 11.30 4.23 -1.57
N TYR A 3 10.67 4.33 -0.40
CA TYR A 3 9.59 5.28 -0.14
C TYR A 3 10.05 6.32 0.89
N GLN A 4 10.06 7.59 0.48
CA GLN A 4 10.23 8.74 1.39
C GLN A 4 11.40 8.58 2.38
N GLY A 5 12.58 8.23 1.84
CA GLY A 5 13.82 8.04 2.63
C GLY A 5 14.02 6.63 3.19
N ILE A 6 13.01 5.76 3.17
CA ILE A 6 13.14 4.34 3.53
C ILE A 6 13.54 3.54 2.28
N ASN A 7 14.74 2.96 2.28
CA ASN A 7 15.25 2.16 1.17
C ASN A 7 14.89 0.67 1.33
N PHE A 8 14.42 0.03 0.25
CA PHE A 8 14.11 -1.40 0.23
C PHE A 8 15.34 -2.32 0.40
N SER A 9 16.55 -1.79 0.25
CA SER A 9 17.79 -2.52 0.52
C SER A 9 18.38 -2.25 1.91
N GLY A 10 17.76 -1.39 2.73
CA GLY A 10 18.23 -1.09 4.08
C GLY A 10 17.96 -2.24 5.05
N SER A 11 18.85 -2.45 6.03
CA SER A 11 18.59 -3.45 7.08
C SER A 11 17.51 -2.96 8.05
N LYS A 12 16.81 -3.91 8.69
CA LYS A 12 15.78 -3.59 9.69
C LYS A 12 16.32 -2.66 10.79
N GLU A 13 17.51 -2.94 11.30
CA GLU A 13 18.12 -2.15 12.37
C GLU A 13 18.55 -0.75 11.92
N GLN A 14 19.07 -0.61 10.69
CA GLN A 14 19.38 0.70 10.12
C GLN A 14 18.14 1.59 10.02
N ILE A 15 17.05 1.06 9.43
CA ILE A 15 15.80 1.82 9.26
C ILE A 15 15.16 2.16 10.60
N LYS A 16 15.15 1.21 11.54
CA LYS A 16 14.65 1.43 12.91
C LYS A 16 15.34 2.62 13.57
N ASN A 17 16.67 2.65 13.55
CA ASN A 17 17.46 3.69 14.20
C ASN A 17 17.34 5.04 13.46
N GLN A 18 17.32 5.02 12.12
CA GLN A 18 17.22 6.24 11.32
C GLN A 18 15.89 6.98 11.52
N PHE A 19 14.78 6.25 11.65
CA PHE A 19 13.43 6.82 11.74
C PHE A 19 12.78 6.67 13.11
N ASN A 20 13.54 6.22 14.12
CA ASN A 20 13.08 5.97 15.48
C ASN A 20 11.78 5.13 15.52
N CYS A 21 11.79 4.01 14.80
CA CYS A 21 10.60 3.16 14.63
C CYS A 21 10.33 2.26 15.84
N THR A 22 9.07 1.91 16.06
CA THR A 22 8.67 0.83 16.97
C THR A 22 8.76 -0.51 16.23
N GLU A 23 9.37 -1.51 16.86
CA GLU A 23 9.61 -2.82 16.26
C GLU A 23 8.61 -3.88 16.75
N TYR A 24 8.13 -4.72 15.81
CA TYR A 24 7.24 -5.85 16.02
C TYR A 24 7.69 -7.04 15.15
N GLU A 25 8.42 -8.01 15.70
CA GLU A 25 8.93 -9.18 14.97
C GLU A 25 9.62 -8.80 13.63
N LEU A 26 8.95 -9.04 12.50
CA LEU A 26 9.43 -8.74 11.14
C LEU A 26 8.97 -7.36 10.62
N THR A 27 8.31 -6.55 11.43
CA THR A 27 7.67 -5.30 11.04
C THR A 27 8.18 -4.13 11.87
N LEU A 28 8.35 -2.97 11.24
CA LEU A 28 8.61 -1.69 11.89
C LEU A 28 7.45 -0.73 11.66
N SER A 29 6.99 -0.08 12.71
CA SER A 29 6.08 1.07 12.65
C SER A 29 6.88 2.35 12.75
N CYS A 30 6.96 3.10 11.66
CA CYS A 30 7.79 4.28 11.53
C CYS A 30 6.92 5.54 11.33
N LYS A 31 7.31 6.62 11.99
CA LYS A 31 6.76 7.97 11.77
C LYS A 31 7.74 8.74 10.91
N ILE A 32 7.34 9.06 9.68
CA ILE A 32 8.19 9.79 8.73
C ILE A 32 7.60 11.16 8.44
N LYS A 33 8.44 12.16 8.16
CA LYS A 33 7.98 13.48 7.73
C LYS A 33 7.99 13.56 6.21
N VAL A 34 6.84 13.89 5.63
CA VAL A 34 6.64 14.10 4.19
C VAL A 34 5.99 15.46 3.99
N ASP A 35 6.67 16.35 3.28
CA ASP A 35 6.17 17.70 2.96
C ASP A 35 5.62 18.47 4.18
N GLY A 36 6.29 18.30 5.34
CA GLY A 36 5.91 18.94 6.60
C GLY A 36 4.86 18.20 7.42
N ASN A 37 4.24 17.14 6.89
CA ASN A 37 3.26 16.31 7.60
C ASN A 37 3.88 15.00 8.12
N GLU A 38 3.41 14.52 9.27
CA GLU A 38 3.78 13.21 9.79
C GLU A 38 2.93 12.11 9.13
N ASP A 39 3.59 11.19 8.46
CA ASP A 39 3.03 9.98 7.88
C ASP A 39 3.41 8.77 8.75
N HIS A 40 2.44 7.86 8.98
CA HIS A 40 2.70 6.58 9.64
C HIS A 40 2.81 5.47 8.59
N VAL A 41 3.94 4.78 8.60
CA VAL A 41 4.22 3.70 7.67
C VAL A 41 4.69 2.44 8.39
N TRP A 42 4.38 1.30 7.79
CA TRP A 42 4.77 -0.01 8.28
C TRP A 42 5.76 -0.62 7.29
N ALA A 43 7.02 -0.75 7.68
CA ALA A 43 8.04 -1.42 6.87
C ALA A 43 8.11 -2.90 7.28
N ILE A 44 7.85 -3.81 6.35
CA ILE A 44 7.77 -5.25 6.61
C ILE A 44 8.94 -5.96 5.94
N TYR A 45 9.57 -6.83 6.70
CA TYR A 45 10.71 -7.65 6.31
C TYR A 45 10.29 -9.13 6.24
N ASN A 46 11.02 -9.93 5.49
CA ASN A 46 10.93 -11.38 5.56
C ASN A 46 11.94 -11.94 6.59
N GLU A 47 11.92 -13.26 6.79
CA GLU A 47 12.83 -13.95 7.72
C GLU A 47 14.32 -13.79 7.37
N SER A 48 14.65 -13.59 6.09
CA SER A 48 16.03 -13.32 5.66
C SER A 48 16.47 -11.87 5.91
N GLY A 49 15.63 -11.05 6.56
CA GLY A 49 15.94 -9.64 6.86
C GLY A 49 15.83 -8.70 5.66
N ARG A 50 15.22 -9.15 4.56
CA ARG A 50 14.98 -8.34 3.36
C ARG A 50 13.63 -7.63 3.50
N MET A 51 13.59 -6.32 3.25
CA MET A 51 12.33 -5.60 3.18
C MET A 51 11.51 -6.04 1.97
N ILE A 52 10.24 -6.40 2.18
CA ILE A 52 9.36 -6.91 1.14
C ILE A 52 8.22 -5.95 0.80
N LEU A 53 7.81 -5.09 1.73
CA LEU A 53 6.85 -4.02 1.43
C LEU A 53 6.90 -2.90 2.47
N ILE A 54 6.46 -1.72 2.06
CA ILE A 54 6.11 -0.61 2.95
C ILE A 54 4.60 -0.35 2.79
N LYS A 55 3.85 -0.42 3.89
CA LYS A 55 2.40 -0.16 3.93
C LYS A 55 2.13 1.21 4.55
N LYS A 56 1.23 1.97 3.94
CA LYS A 56 0.66 3.21 4.48
C LYS A 56 -0.85 3.09 4.57
N GLU A 57 -1.43 3.50 5.70
CA GLU A 57 -2.88 3.68 5.82
C GLU A 57 -3.22 5.15 5.58
N LEU A 58 -4.07 5.43 4.59
CA LEU A 58 -4.54 6.80 4.33
C LEU A 58 -5.74 7.16 5.21
N GLY A 59 -6.45 6.15 5.71
CA GLY A 59 -7.65 6.31 6.53
C GLY A 59 -8.93 5.97 5.77
N TYR A 60 -10.04 6.50 6.28
CA TYR A 60 -11.39 6.21 5.81
C TYR A 60 -11.94 7.38 5.01
N PHE A 61 -12.36 7.11 3.77
CA PHE A 61 -12.91 8.12 2.86
C PHE A 61 -14.29 7.72 2.37
N ASN A 62 -15.13 8.69 2.04
CA ASN A 62 -16.34 8.36 1.29
C ASN A 62 -15.97 7.92 -0.14
N LYS A 63 -16.93 7.33 -0.87
CA LYS A 63 -16.68 6.77 -2.20
C LYS A 63 -16.15 7.78 -3.22
N GLU A 64 -16.66 9.01 -3.21
CA GLU A 64 -16.23 10.07 -4.14
C GLU A 64 -14.79 10.51 -3.87
N GLN A 65 -14.47 10.75 -2.59
CA GLN A 65 -13.11 11.08 -2.17
C GLN A 65 -12.14 9.94 -2.47
N ALA A 66 -12.55 8.70 -2.25
CA ALA A 66 -11.73 7.55 -2.57
C ALA A 66 -11.44 7.50 -4.08
N GLN A 67 -12.47 7.67 -4.92
CA GLN A 67 -12.29 7.70 -6.36
C GLN A 67 -11.32 8.82 -6.80
N GLN A 68 -11.44 10.03 -6.25
CA GLN A 68 -10.51 11.13 -6.53
C GLN A 68 -9.06 10.82 -6.14
N ILE A 69 -8.84 10.09 -5.04
CA ILE A 69 -7.49 9.68 -4.62
C ILE A 69 -6.91 8.68 -5.63
N ILE A 70 -7.71 7.70 -6.07
CA ILE A 70 -7.29 6.73 -7.08
C ILE A 70 -6.91 7.44 -8.39
N GLU A 71 -7.73 8.38 -8.86
CA GLU A 71 -7.46 9.17 -10.06
C GLU A 71 -6.15 9.96 -9.97
N ARG A 72 -5.87 10.59 -8.82
CA ARG A 72 -4.59 11.29 -8.59
C ARG A 72 -3.40 10.33 -8.64
N PHE A 73 -3.55 9.12 -8.12
CA PHE A 73 -2.52 8.09 -8.19
C PHE A 73 -2.30 7.61 -9.63
N THR A 74 -3.38 7.39 -10.38
CA THR A 74 -3.33 7.07 -11.82
C THR A 74 -2.54 8.11 -12.59
N LEU A 75 -2.81 9.40 -12.37
CA LEU A 75 -2.07 10.49 -13.02
C LEU A 75 -0.60 10.54 -12.63
N LYS A 76 -0.27 10.24 -11.37
CA LYS A 76 1.10 10.34 -10.85
C LYS A 76 2.00 9.16 -11.24
N TYR A 77 1.46 7.94 -11.18
CA TYR A 77 2.25 6.71 -11.27
C TYR A 77 1.96 5.87 -12.52
N GLY A 78 0.88 6.17 -13.26
CA GLY A 78 0.35 5.34 -14.34
C GLY A 78 -0.38 4.11 -13.79
N LEU A 79 -1.52 3.78 -14.37
CA LEU A 79 -2.34 2.62 -13.98
C LEU A 79 -1.92 1.39 -14.79
N ASP A 80 -1.52 0.31 -14.10
CA ASP A 80 -1.18 -0.97 -14.74
C ASP A 80 -2.35 -1.96 -14.69
N HIS A 81 -3.16 -1.90 -13.62
CA HIS A 81 -4.27 -2.80 -13.41
C HIS A 81 -5.35 -2.14 -12.56
N GLU A 82 -6.60 -2.33 -12.98
CA GLU A 82 -7.79 -2.01 -12.19
C GLU A 82 -8.65 -3.27 -11.99
N PRO A 83 -9.46 -3.31 -10.91
CA PRO A 83 -10.37 -4.42 -10.68
C PRO A 83 -11.32 -4.61 -11.87
N THR A 84 -11.50 -5.86 -12.30
CA THR A 84 -12.47 -6.19 -13.36
C THR A 84 -13.91 -5.92 -12.91
N GLU A 85 -14.85 -5.81 -13.86
CA GLU A 85 -16.28 -5.64 -13.53
C GLU A 85 -16.81 -6.72 -12.57
N GLY A 86 -16.37 -7.98 -12.76
CA GLY A 86 -16.73 -9.08 -11.87
C GLY A 86 -16.18 -8.89 -10.44
N GLN A 87 -14.94 -8.42 -10.32
CA GLN A 87 -14.33 -8.14 -9.01
C GLN A 87 -14.97 -6.93 -8.32
N LEU A 88 -15.32 -5.88 -9.07
CA LEU A 88 -16.07 -4.72 -8.57
C LEU A 88 -17.47 -5.14 -8.09
N SER A 89 -18.17 -5.96 -8.88
CA SER A 89 -19.48 -6.51 -8.53
C SER A 89 -19.42 -7.34 -7.24
N ALA A 90 -18.45 -8.25 -7.13
CA ALA A 90 -18.24 -9.06 -5.93
C ALA A 90 -17.90 -8.20 -4.69
N PHE A 91 -17.10 -7.14 -4.86
CA PHE A 91 -16.81 -6.19 -3.78
C PHE A 91 -18.06 -5.42 -3.32
N ASN A 92 -18.84 -4.91 -4.28
CA ASN A 92 -20.09 -4.18 -4.01
C ASN A 92 -21.13 -5.06 -3.29
N ALA A 93 -21.24 -6.32 -3.73
CA ALA A 93 -22.08 -7.35 -3.11
C ALA A 93 -21.55 -7.83 -1.74
N GLY A 94 -20.33 -7.48 -1.35
CA GLY A 94 -19.70 -7.89 -0.09
C GLY A 94 -19.13 -9.30 -0.07
N LEU A 95 -19.09 -9.96 -1.23
CA LEU A 95 -18.45 -11.26 -1.41
C LEU A 95 -16.91 -11.14 -1.37
N ARG A 96 -16.37 -9.99 -1.80
CA ARG A 96 -14.94 -9.65 -1.67
C ARG A 96 -14.76 -8.50 -0.68
N LYS A 97 -13.77 -8.64 0.22
CA LYS A 97 -13.50 -7.64 1.26
C LYS A 97 -12.78 -6.39 0.74
N THR A 98 -12.03 -6.53 -0.35
CA THR A 98 -11.19 -5.48 -0.91
C THR A 98 -11.20 -5.49 -2.44
N LYS A 99 -10.96 -4.32 -3.04
CA LYS A 99 -10.59 -4.15 -4.45
C LYS A 99 -9.18 -3.54 -4.52
N THR A 100 -8.40 -3.91 -5.54
CA THR A 100 -6.99 -3.53 -5.64
C THR A 100 -6.69 -2.90 -7.00
N TYR A 101 -6.00 -1.77 -6.99
CA TYR A 101 -5.45 -1.11 -8.18
C TYR A 101 -3.92 -1.22 -8.14
N LEU A 102 -3.27 -1.35 -9.29
CA LEU A 102 -1.81 -1.37 -9.41
C LEU A 102 -1.30 -0.22 -10.25
N PHE A 103 -0.15 0.31 -9.84
CA PHE A 103 0.52 1.43 -10.48
C PHE A 103 2.03 1.22 -10.52
N GLY A 104 2.69 1.94 -11.44
CA GLY A 104 4.14 1.96 -11.55
C GLY A 104 4.75 0.57 -11.77
N LYS A 105 4.24 -0.18 -12.75
CA LYS A 105 4.63 -1.57 -13.06
C LYS A 105 4.44 -2.54 -11.89
N GLY A 106 3.37 -2.35 -11.12
CA GLY A 106 3.04 -3.18 -9.96
C GLY A 106 3.83 -2.87 -8.68
N GLN A 107 4.69 -1.85 -8.68
CA GLN A 107 5.45 -1.44 -7.49
C GLN A 107 4.59 -0.69 -6.46
N VAL A 108 3.43 -0.18 -6.86
CA VAL A 108 2.48 0.46 -5.96
C VAL A 108 1.14 -0.24 -6.09
N ALA A 109 0.61 -0.75 -4.99
CA ALA A 109 -0.76 -1.24 -4.93
C ALA A 109 -1.62 -0.35 -4.04
N PHE A 110 -2.81 -0.07 -4.52
CA PHE A 110 -3.81 0.69 -3.79
C PHE A 110 -4.99 -0.24 -3.49
N GLN A 111 -5.16 -0.60 -2.23
CA GLN A 111 -6.23 -1.48 -1.78
C GLN A 111 -7.32 -0.67 -1.09
N VAL A 112 -8.55 -0.91 -1.52
CA VAL A 112 -9.74 -0.28 -0.96
C VAL A 112 -10.55 -1.36 -0.26
N GLY A 113 -10.66 -1.25 1.07
CA GLY A 113 -11.48 -2.12 1.91
C GLY A 113 -12.79 -1.47 2.33
N ARG A 114 -13.78 -2.27 2.72
CA ARG A 114 -15.03 -1.76 3.29
C ARG A 114 -14.84 -1.44 4.78
N SER A 115 -15.35 -0.30 5.25
CA SER A 115 -15.54 -0.08 6.68
C SER A 115 -16.68 -0.96 7.22
N LEU A 116 -16.68 -1.21 8.53
CA LEU A 116 -17.73 -1.98 9.22
C LEU A 116 -19.15 -1.41 9.01
N ASN A 117 -19.28 -0.12 8.67
CA ASN A 117 -20.56 0.54 8.48
C ASN A 117 -20.94 0.78 7.00
N ASN A 118 -20.16 0.28 6.04
CA ASN A 118 -20.35 0.45 4.59
C ASN A 118 -20.46 1.90 4.08
N ARG A 119 -20.22 2.90 4.93
CA ARG A 119 -20.29 4.33 4.55
C ARG A 119 -18.97 4.84 4.01
N ASN A 120 -17.86 4.29 4.52
CA ASN A 120 -16.52 4.71 4.17
C ASN A 120 -15.71 3.53 3.63
N GLU A 121 -14.71 3.86 2.83
CA GLU A 121 -13.75 2.94 2.28
C GLU A 121 -12.40 3.17 2.98
N LEU A 122 -11.85 2.10 3.57
CA LEU A 122 -10.50 2.11 4.13
C LEU A 122 -9.51 2.03 2.98
N MET A 123 -8.62 3.01 2.88
CA MET A 123 -7.63 3.07 1.82
C MET A 123 -6.24 2.74 2.34
N LEU A 124 -5.64 1.71 1.75
CA LEU A 124 -4.30 1.23 2.06
C LEU A 124 -3.43 1.34 0.82
N VAL A 125 -2.20 1.84 1.00
CA VAL A 125 -1.18 1.89 -0.05
C VAL A 125 -0.05 0.97 0.33
N TYR A 126 0.39 0.17 -0.64
CA TYR A 126 1.53 -0.73 -0.51
C TYR A 126 2.57 -0.34 -1.53
N TYR A 127 3.81 -0.23 -1.09
CA TYR A 127 4.97 0.01 -1.93
C TYR A 127 5.84 -1.25 -1.89
N PHE A 128 6.21 -1.77 -3.06
CA PHE A 128 6.98 -3.00 -3.20
C PHE A 128 8.35 -2.73 -3.83
N PRO A 129 9.37 -3.53 -3.47
CA PRO A 129 10.51 -3.78 -4.36
C PRO A 129 10.02 -4.27 -5.74
N GLU A 130 10.78 -4.00 -6.80
CA GLU A 130 10.37 -4.29 -8.18
C GLU A 130 9.99 -5.75 -8.44
N ASP A 131 10.81 -6.69 -7.99
CA ASP A 131 10.59 -8.13 -8.14
C ASP A 131 9.38 -8.63 -7.33
N VAL A 132 9.20 -8.10 -6.11
CA VAL A 132 8.04 -8.44 -5.27
C VAL A 132 6.77 -7.87 -5.86
N GLY A 133 6.81 -6.64 -6.38
CA GLY A 133 5.69 -5.98 -7.05
C GLY A 133 5.24 -6.74 -8.30
N ALA A 134 6.18 -7.21 -9.12
CA ALA A 134 5.87 -8.03 -10.29
C ALA A 134 5.18 -9.35 -9.90
N ALA A 135 5.68 -10.04 -8.87
CA ALA A 135 5.06 -11.28 -8.37
C ALA A 135 3.64 -11.02 -7.80
N PHE A 136 3.47 -9.94 -7.04
CA PHE A 136 2.17 -9.53 -6.52
C PHE A 136 1.19 -9.21 -7.65
N ALA A 137 1.63 -8.50 -8.68
CA ALA A 137 0.80 -8.16 -9.83
C ALA A 137 0.23 -9.40 -10.53
N ASN A 138 1.07 -10.40 -10.77
CA ASN A 138 0.64 -11.68 -11.34
C ASN A 138 -0.39 -12.39 -10.44
N SER A 139 -0.25 -12.29 -9.11
CA SER A 139 -1.15 -12.97 -8.17
C SER A 139 -2.58 -12.42 -8.15
N ILE A 140 -2.77 -11.14 -8.51
CA ILE A 140 -4.10 -10.49 -8.47
C ILE A 140 -4.80 -10.46 -9.83
N GLN A 141 -4.05 -10.68 -10.91
CA GLN A 141 -4.56 -10.78 -12.27
C GLN A 141 -5.14 -12.17 -12.60
N ASN A 142 -4.71 -13.20 -11.87
CA ASN A 142 -5.27 -14.56 -11.92
C ASN A 142 -6.48 -14.71 -10.99
#